data_AF-A0A183TWQ8-F1
#
_entry.id   AF-A0A183TWQ8-F1
#
_cell.length_a   1.000
_cell.length_b   1.000
_cell.length_c   1.000
_cell.angle_alpha   90.00
_cell.angle_beta   90.00
_cell.angle_gamma   90.00
#
_symmetry.space_group_name_H-M   'P 1'
#
loop_
_entity.id
_entity.type
_entity.pdbx_description
1 polymer ?
#
loop_
_entity_poly.entity_id
_entity_poly.type
_entity_poly.pdbx_seq_one_letter_code
_entity_poly.pdbx_strand_id
1 'polypeptide(L)' 'MRRLLLLAVGALLAPGVLCAYFSQFSMKEPDHDPCYDSAGRPVRCIPDFINAAFGKPVIASNTCGQSGPSR' A
#
# COMPACT_ATOMS: atom_id res chain seq x y z
N MET A 1 23.34 -9.36 24.47
CA MET A 1 22.97 -7.93 24.53
C MET A 1 22.74 -7.32 23.14
N ARG A 2 23.79 -7.10 22.32
CA ARG A 2 23.68 -6.42 21.01
C ARG A 2 22.81 -7.14 19.97
N ARG A 3 22.87 -8.48 19.93
CA ARG A 3 22.00 -9.32 19.06
C ARG A 3 20.53 -9.29 19.47
N LEU A 4 20.26 -9.20 20.77
CA LEU A 4 18.90 -9.12 21.32
C LEU A 4 18.26 -7.76 21.00
N LEU A 5 19.08 -6.69 21.04
CA LEU A 5 18.67 -5.34 20.67
C LEU A 5 18.30 -5.24 19.17
N LEU A 6 19.09 -5.87 18.29
CA LEU A 6 18.83 -5.89 16.85
C LEU A 6 17.54 -6.64 16.50
N LEU A 7 17.26 -7.76 17.18
CA LEU A 7 16.02 -8.53 16.99
C LEU A 7 14.78 -7.75 17.48
N ALA A 8 14.89 -7.05 18.60
CA ALA A 8 13.79 -6.22 19.12
C ALA A 8 13.45 -5.05 18.19
N VAL A 9 14.46 -4.37 17.62
CA VAL A 9 14.25 -3.26 16.68
C VAL A 9 13.62 -3.73 15.36
N GLY A 10 14.01 -4.90 14.85
CA GLY A 10 13.41 -5.48 13.64
C GLY A 10 11.91 -5.81 13.79
N ALA A 11 11.49 -6.28 14.97
CA ALA A 11 10.10 -6.62 15.25
C ALA A 11 9.18 -5.38 15.37
N LEU A 12 9.71 -4.23 15.80
CA LEU A 12 8.96 -2.97 15.94
C LEU A 12 8.75 -2.22 14.61
N LEU A 13 9.62 -2.43 13.62
CA LEU A 13 9.54 -1.76 12.30
C LEU A 13 8.69 -2.54 11.27
N ALA A 14 8.48 -3.83 11.47
CA ALA A 14 7.75 -4.70 10.54
C ALA A 14 6.24 -4.41 10.38
N PRO A 15 5.45 -4.15 11.45
CA PRO A 15 3.98 -4.12 11.32
C PRO A 15 3.45 -2.91 10.55
N GLY A 16 4.12 -1.75 10.60
CA GLY A 16 3.69 -0.54 9.89
C GLY A 16 3.91 -0.61 8.38
N VAL A 17 5.02 -1.20 7.95
CA VAL A 17 5.38 -1.34 6.53
C VAL A 17 4.49 -2.39 5.85
N LEU A 18 4.14 -3.47 6.57
CA LEU A 18 3.22 -4.51 6.07
C LEU A 18 1.76 -4.00 5.95
N CYS A 19 1.33 -3.05 6.76
CA CYS A 19 -0.06 -2.57 6.64
C CYS A 19 -0.24 -1.64 5.41
N ALA A 20 0.79 -0.86 5.08
CA ALA A 20 0.72 0.14 4.02
C ALA A 20 0.76 -0.46 2.60
N TYR A 21 1.48 -1.56 2.35
CA TYR A 21 1.61 -2.11 0.99
C TYR A 21 0.34 -2.79 0.48
N PHE A 22 -0.41 -3.49 1.33
CA PHE A 22 -1.59 -4.26 0.89
C PHE A 22 -2.86 -3.44 0.68
N SER A 23 -2.95 -2.24 1.24
CA SER A 23 -4.17 -1.43 1.17
C SER A 23 -4.48 -0.84 -0.22
N GLN A 24 -3.71 -1.21 -1.26
CA GLN A 24 -3.87 -0.71 -2.63
C GLN A 24 -4.62 -1.67 -3.57
N PHE A 25 -4.85 -2.92 -3.17
CA PHE A 25 -5.60 -3.87 -3.97
C PHE A 25 -6.99 -4.05 -3.37
N SER A 26 -8.01 -4.14 -4.23
CA SER A 26 -9.34 -4.54 -3.81
C SER A 26 -9.24 -5.91 -3.15
N MET A 27 -9.59 -6.02 -1.87
CA MET A 27 -9.63 -7.31 -1.16
C MET A 27 -10.86 -8.15 -1.54
N LYS A 28 -11.63 -7.70 -2.54
CA LYS A 28 -12.74 -8.48 -3.08
C LYS A 28 -12.15 -9.59 -3.94
N GLU A 29 -12.13 -10.78 -3.38
CA GLU A 29 -11.78 -12.00 -4.12
C GLU A 29 -12.80 -12.20 -5.25
N PRO A 30 -12.37 -12.29 -6.51
CA PRO A 30 -13.28 -12.57 -7.60
C PRO A 30 -13.74 -14.02 -7.51
N ASP A 31 -15.00 -14.28 -7.87
CA ASP A 31 -15.61 -15.62 -7.85
C ASP A 31 -14.87 -16.63 -8.76
N HIS A 32 -14.13 -16.11 -9.75
CA HIS A 32 -13.29 -16.85 -10.68
C HIS A 32 -12.06 -16.01 -11.08
N ASP A 33 -10.98 -16.67 -11.51
CA ASP A 33 -9.77 -15.97 -11.96
C ASP A 33 -10.06 -15.14 -13.24
N PRO A 34 -9.98 -13.80 -13.19
CA PRO A 34 -10.27 -12.94 -14.34
C PRO A 34 -9.22 -13.02 -15.45
N CYS A 35 -8.09 -13.69 -15.22
CA CYS A 35 -7.03 -13.88 -16.21
C CYS A 35 -7.26 -15.09 -17.13
N TYR A 36 -8.34 -15.85 -16.95
CA TYR A 36 -8.73 -16.96 -17.82
C TYR A 36 -10.21 -16.84 -18.26
N ASP A 37 -10.50 -17.22 -19.51
CA ASP A 37 -11.88 -17.32 -19.98
C ASP A 37 -12.56 -18.61 -19.51
N SER A 38 -13.86 -18.78 -19.81
CA SER A 38 -14.63 -19.97 -19.41
C SER A 38 -14.14 -21.28 -20.03
N ALA A 39 -13.34 -21.23 -21.09
CA ALA A 39 -12.70 -22.39 -21.70
C ALA A 39 -11.29 -22.65 -21.14
N GLY A 40 -10.83 -21.88 -20.16
CA GLY A 40 -9.51 -21.99 -19.53
C GLY A 40 -8.38 -21.40 -20.37
N ARG A 41 -8.68 -20.56 -21.38
CA ARG A 41 -7.64 -19.89 -22.18
C ARG A 41 -7.19 -18.60 -21.49
N PRO A 42 -5.90 -18.27 -21.48
CA PRO A 42 -5.40 -17.07 -20.85
C PRO A 42 -5.88 -15.81 -21.60
N VAL A 43 -6.30 -14.80 -20.85
CA VAL A 43 -6.73 -13.49 -21.33
C VAL A 43 -6.01 -12.37 -20.59
N ARG A 44 -6.01 -11.16 -21.17
CA ARG A 44 -5.42 -9.99 -20.51
C ARG A 44 -6.33 -9.50 -19.39
N CYS A 45 -5.94 -9.71 -18.14
CA CYS A 45 -6.57 -9.12 -16.97
C CYS A 45 -5.98 -7.74 -16.64
N ILE A 46 -6.81 -6.84 -16.13
CA ILE A 46 -6.42 -5.51 -15.64
C ILE A 46 -7.09 -5.34 -14.28
N PRO A 47 -6.37 -4.85 -13.25
CA PRO A 47 -6.99 -4.52 -11.97
C PRO A 47 -8.08 -3.44 -12.11
N ASP A 48 -8.94 -3.35 -11.10
CA ASP A 48 -9.95 -2.30 -11.01
C ASP A 48 -9.32 -0.90 -11.00
N PHE A 49 -10.06 0.08 -11.52
CA PHE A 49 -9.67 1.47 -11.45
C PHE A 49 -9.84 2.00 -10.01
N ILE A 50 -8.74 2.37 -9.37
CA ILE A 50 -8.73 2.91 -8.00
C ILE A 50 -7.88 4.18 -7.90
N ASN A 51 -8.14 4.99 -6.88
CA ASN A 51 -7.22 6.05 -6.48
C ASN A 51 -6.13 5.46 -5.56
N ALA A 52 -4.96 5.15 -6.13
CA ALA A 52 -3.82 4.59 -5.38
C ALA A 52 -3.29 5.52 -4.27
N ALA A 53 -3.58 6.82 -4.33
CA ALA A 53 -3.16 7.79 -3.32
C ALA A 53 -4.16 7.94 -2.15
N PHE A 54 -5.37 7.39 -2.28
CA PHE A 54 -6.40 7.56 -1.24
C PHE A 54 -5.95 6.92 0.09
N GLY A 55 -6.03 7.69 1.17
CA GLY A 55 -5.62 7.24 2.51
C GLY A 55 -4.10 7.06 2.70
N LYS A 56 -3.27 7.39 1.70
CA LYS A 56 -1.81 7.35 1.84
C LYS A 56 -1.28 8.69 2.35
N PRO A 57 -0.31 8.69 3.28
CA PRO A 57 0.36 9.92 3.69
C PRO A 57 1.17 10.48 2.51
N VAL A 58 1.07 11.79 2.29
CA VAL A 58 1.86 12.51 1.28
C VAL A 58 2.98 13.27 2.00
N ILE A 59 4.22 13.09 1.52
CA ILE A 59 5.37 13.84 2.01
C ILE A 59 5.59 15.03 1.07
N ALA A 60 5.49 16.24 1.63
CA ALA A 60 5.76 17.47 0.92
C ALA A 60 7.13 18.02 1.32
N SER A 61 7.91 18.50 0.35
CA SER A 61 9.20 19.16 0.60
C SER A 61 9.03 20.55 1.21
N ASN A 62 7.86 21.18 1.02
CA ASN A 62 7.49 22.45 1.62
C ASN A 62 5.99 22.46 1.94
N THR A 63 5.59 23.08 3.04
CA THR A 63 4.19 23.30 3.40
C THR A 63 4.06 24.72 3.90
N CYS A 64 3.22 25.53 3.26
CA CYS A 64 2.98 26.90 3.68
C CYS A 64 2.27 26.93 5.04
N GLY A 65 2.26 28.09 5.70
CA GLY A 65 1.51 28.27 6.95
C GLY A 65 2.23 27.81 8.22
N GLN A 66 3.41 27.18 8.13
CA GLN A 66 4.14 26.66 9.30
C GLN A 66 4.55 27.75 10.30
N SER A 67 4.87 28.95 9.83
CA SER A 67 5.29 30.10 10.66
C SER A 67 4.27 31.23 10.74
N GLY A 68 3.07 31.04 10.17
CA GLY A 68 2.04 32.06 10.05
C GLY A 68 1.38 32.10 8.66
N PRO A 69 0.28 32.83 8.49
CA PRO A 69 -0.45 32.88 7.22
C PRO A 69 0.41 33.48 6.10
N SER A 70 0.39 32.83 4.94
CA SER A 70 0.93 33.37 3.68
C SER A 70 -0.23 33.87 2.83
N ARG A 71 -0.11 35.08 2.26
CA ARG A 71 -1.12 35.69 1.39
C ARG A 71 -0.68 35.68 -0.07
#